data_AF-F8WKH3-F1
#
_entry.id   AF-F8WKH3-F1
#
_cell.length_a   1.000
_cell.length_b   1.000
_cell.length_c   1.000
_cell.angle_alpha   90.00
_cell.angle_beta   90.00
_cell.angle_gamma   90.00
#
_symmetry.space_group_name_H-M   'P 1'
#
loop_
_entity.id
_entity.type
_entity.pdbx_description
1 polymer ?
#
loop_
_entity_poly.entity_id
_entity_poly.type
_entity_poly.pdbx_seq_one_letter_code
_entity_poly.pdbx_strand_id
1 'polypeptide(L)'
;MVFTLGKRHDSTKPTFFGYYKNDGFVKKKYLGRIEKVNEDGLGAWTEIQKKWLDLYFNKVEKPGLSALKSVTGNDEWLAEAYMKSDYSNLKQDDFQITVNNYLAHLVQKGDLHESE
;
A
#
# COMPACT_ATOMS: atom_id res chain seq x y z
N MET A 1 -10.00 -0.11 -5.64
CA MET A 1 -11.32 0.54 -5.80
C MET A 1 -12.36 -0.50 -6.18
N VAL A 2 -13.63 -0.30 -5.82
CA VAL A 2 -14.72 -1.24 -6.11
C VAL A 2 -15.86 -0.48 -6.78
N PHE A 3 -16.36 -1.01 -7.90
CA PHE A 3 -17.46 -0.42 -8.66
C PHE A 3 -18.64 -1.38 -8.74
N THR A 4 -19.84 -0.83 -8.84
CA THR A 4 -21.02 -1.61 -9.20
C THR A 4 -21.23 -1.54 -10.70
N LEU A 5 -21.12 -2.68 -11.38
CA LEU A 5 -21.34 -2.76 -12.82
C LEU A 5 -22.75 -2.26 -13.18
N GLY A 6 -22.86 -1.49 -14.26
CA GLY A 6 -24.13 -0.96 -14.76
C GLY A 6 -24.72 0.20 -13.96
N LYS A 7 -24.05 0.67 -12.90
CA LYS A 7 -24.44 1.90 -12.18
C LYS A 7 -23.45 3.02 -12.50
N ARG A 8 -23.97 4.15 -12.97
CA ARG A 8 -23.16 5.35 -13.18
C ARG A 8 -22.59 5.83 -11.84
N HIS A 9 -21.33 6.23 -11.85
CA HIS A 9 -20.65 6.77 -10.69
C HIS A 9 -21.35 8.05 -10.21
N ASP A 10 -21.55 8.13 -8.90
CA ASP A 10 -22.17 9.27 -8.21
C ASP A 10 -21.10 9.97 -7.39
N SER A 11 -20.60 11.09 -7.91
CA SER A 11 -19.52 11.86 -7.29
C SER A 11 -19.91 12.51 -5.96
N THR A 12 -21.19 12.52 -5.60
CA THR A 12 -21.64 13.03 -4.29
C THR A 12 -21.40 11.99 -3.18
N LYS A 13 -21.30 10.70 -3.54
CA LYS A 13 -21.10 9.61 -2.59
C LYS A 13 -19.62 9.26 -2.44
N PRO A 14 -19.17 8.95 -1.21
CA PRO A 14 -17.80 8.52 -1.00
C PRO A 14 -17.55 7.18 -1.68
N THR A 15 -16.49 7.12 -2.47
CA THR A 15 -15.99 5.88 -3.06
C THR A 15 -15.07 5.20 -2.07
N PHE A 16 -15.23 3.88 -1.95
CA PHE A 16 -14.35 3.07 -1.12
C PHE A 16 -13.09 2.66 -1.91
N PHE A 17 -11.94 3.03 -1.37
CA PHE A 17 -10.63 2.65 -1.86
C PHE A 17 -10.02 1.65 -0.89
N GLY A 18 -9.83 0.40 -1.32
CA GLY A 18 -9.08 -0.62 -0.58
C GLY A 18 -7.65 -0.74 -1.11
N TYR A 19 -6.67 -0.75 -0.22
CA TYR A 19 -5.25 -0.95 -0.51
C TYR A 19 -4.81 -2.35 -0.10
N TYR A 20 -4.94 -3.27 -1.04
CA TYR A 20 -4.93 -4.71 -0.82
C TYR A 20 -3.65 -5.37 -1.36
N LYS A 21 -2.51 -4.72 -1.13
CA LYS A 21 -1.20 -5.17 -1.63
C LYS A 21 -0.68 -6.43 -0.92
N ASN A 22 -1.04 -6.60 0.35
CA ASN A 22 -0.61 -7.73 1.19
C ASN A 22 -1.79 -8.68 1.44
N ASP A 23 -2.07 -9.55 0.47
CA ASP A 23 -3.16 -10.54 0.50
C ASP A 23 -2.81 -11.84 1.24
N GLY A 24 -1.62 -11.91 1.86
CA GLY A 24 -1.17 -13.10 2.56
C GLY A 24 -0.66 -14.20 1.65
N PHE A 25 -0.50 -13.97 0.35
CA PHE A 25 0.14 -14.93 -0.55
C PHE A 25 1.61 -14.56 -0.84
N VAL A 26 2.43 -15.57 -1.10
CA VAL A 26 3.83 -15.43 -1.50
C VAL A 26 4.12 -16.24 -2.75
N LYS A 27 5.02 -15.72 -3.58
CA LYS A 27 5.53 -16.46 -4.73
C LYS A 27 6.66 -17.39 -4.27
N LYS A 28 6.48 -18.69 -4.45
CA LYS A 28 7.50 -19.71 -4.17
C LYS A 28 7.99 -20.30 -5.49
N LYS A 29 9.31 -20.48 -5.60
CA LYS A 29 9.95 -21.07 -6.79
C LYS A 29 9.31 -22.43 -7.08
N TYR A 30 8.95 -22.67 -8.34
CA TYR A 30 8.29 -23.90 -8.85
C TYR A 30 6.87 -24.22 -8.32
N LEU A 31 6.42 -23.63 -7.21
CA LEU A 31 5.08 -23.85 -6.65
C LEU A 31 4.08 -22.73 -7.03
N GLY A 32 4.56 -21.62 -7.58
CA GLY A 32 3.70 -20.49 -7.93
C GLY A 32 3.33 -19.66 -6.71
N ARG A 33 2.08 -19.20 -6.66
CA ARG A 33 1.56 -18.33 -5.59
C ARG A 33 0.89 -19.20 -4.53
N ILE A 34 1.48 -19.26 -3.35
CA ILE A 34 1.00 -20.05 -2.21
C ILE A 34 0.57 -19.13 -1.08
N GLU A 35 -0.38 -19.59 -0.28
CA GLU A 35 -0.81 -18.87 0.92
C GLU A 35 0.29 -18.93 1.99
N LYS A 36 0.51 -17.83 2.72
CA LYS A 36 1.34 -17.82 3.92
C LYS A 36 0.60 -18.55 5.02
N VAL A 37 1.32 -19.46 5.65
CA VAL A 37 0.81 -20.25 6.77
C VAL A 37 1.62 -19.88 8.00
N ASN A 38 0.94 -19.66 9.12
CA ASN A 38 1.58 -19.40 10.41
C ASN A 38 2.19 -20.67 11.00
N GLU A 39 2.93 -20.56 12.10
CA GLU A 39 3.58 -21.70 12.77
C GLU A 39 2.59 -22.82 13.16
N ASP A 40 1.33 -22.46 13.42
CA ASP A 40 0.23 -23.39 13.75
C ASP A 40 -0.44 -24.06 12.55
N GLY A 41 0.05 -23.85 11.32
CA GLY A 41 -0.55 -24.44 10.12
C GLY A 41 -1.81 -23.71 9.61
N LEU A 42 -2.18 -22.57 10.21
CA LEU A 42 -3.32 -21.76 9.81
C LEU A 42 -2.96 -20.79 8.68
N GLY A 43 -3.79 -20.78 7.63
CA GLY A 43 -3.64 -19.90 6.47
C GLY A 43 -4.03 -18.45 6.77
N ALA A 44 -3.19 -17.50 6.36
CA ALA A 44 -3.38 -16.07 6.61
C ALA A 44 -4.56 -15.44 5.83
N TRP A 45 -5.03 -16.06 4.74
CA TRP A 45 -6.04 -15.48 3.86
C TRP A 45 -7.39 -15.32 4.57
N THR A 46 -7.80 -16.31 5.37
CA THR A 46 -9.12 -16.31 6.01
C THR A 46 -9.34 -15.06 6.87
N GLU A 47 -8.32 -14.67 7.65
CA GLU A 47 -8.38 -13.48 8.50
C GLU A 47 -8.31 -12.18 7.68
N ILE A 48 -7.43 -12.14 6.68
CA ILE A 48 -7.27 -10.99 5.80
C ILE A 48 -8.58 -10.71 5.04
N GLN A 49 -9.18 -11.76 4.47
CA GLN A 49 -10.45 -11.68 3.75
C GLN A 49 -11.56 -11.14 4.65
N LYS A 50 -11.71 -11.71 5.85
CA LYS A 50 -12.73 -11.26 6.82
C LYS A 50 -12.57 -9.77 7.13
N LYS A 51 -11.34 -9.33 7.38
CA LYS A 51 -11.02 -7.93 7.68
C LYS A 51 -11.31 -7.00 6.50
N TRP A 52 -10.97 -7.38 5.27
CA TRP A 52 -11.21 -6.55 4.09
C TRP A 52 -12.70 -6.41 3.77
N LEU A 53 -13.47 -7.50 3.91
CA LEU A 53 -14.91 -7.47 3.75
C LEU A 53 -15.55 -6.57 4.80
N ASP A 54 -15.13 -6.68 6.06
CA ASP A 54 -15.62 -5.83 7.14
C ASP A 54 -15.39 -4.34 6.84
N LEU A 55 -14.17 -3.95 6.45
CA LEU A 55 -13.85 -2.57 6.06
C LEU A 55 -14.71 -2.09 4.88
N TYR A 56 -14.92 -2.94 3.87
CA TYR A 56 -15.68 -2.59 2.68
C TYR A 56 -17.18 -2.43 2.95
N PHE A 57 -17.79 -3.35 3.70
CA PHE A 57 -19.23 -3.32 4.00
C PHE A 57 -19.56 -2.19 4.96
N ASN A 58 -18.75 -2.02 6.01
CA ASN A 58 -18.98 -0.99 7.03
C ASN A 58 -18.47 0.39 6.62
N LYS A 59 -17.78 0.51 5.47
CA LYS A 59 -17.18 1.76 4.98
C LYS A 59 -16.30 2.39 6.08
N VAL A 60 -15.35 1.61 6.57
CA VAL A 60 -14.40 2.05 7.60
C VAL A 60 -13.08 2.44 6.94
N GLU A 61 -12.59 3.65 7.24
CA GLU A 61 -11.25 4.08 6.86
C GLU A 61 -10.23 3.50 7.83
N LYS A 62 -9.13 2.98 7.28
CA LYS A 62 -8.02 2.47 8.07
C LYS A 62 -6.70 2.81 7.38
N PRO A 63 -5.82 3.60 8.03
CA PRO A 63 -4.49 3.88 7.48
C PRO A 63 -3.78 2.59 7.04
N GLY A 64 -3.17 2.62 5.87
CA GLY A 64 -2.51 1.46 5.27
C GLY A 64 -3.44 0.38 4.67
N LEU A 65 -4.77 0.48 4.78
CA LEU A 65 -5.71 -0.52 4.25
C LEU A 65 -6.92 0.03 3.48
N SER A 66 -7.50 1.16 3.89
CA SER A 66 -8.67 1.73 3.24
C SER A 66 -8.78 3.25 3.39
N ALA A 67 -9.40 3.89 2.40
CA ALA A 67 -9.76 5.30 2.39
C ALA A 67 -11.16 5.50 1.77
N LEU A 68 -11.84 6.57 2.18
CA LEU A 68 -13.13 7.00 1.65
C LEU A 68 -13.02 8.42 1.11
N LYS A 69 -13.32 8.57 -0.18
CA LYS A 69 -13.29 9.87 -0.82
C LYS A 69 -14.37 9.99 -1.88
N SER A 70 -15.11 11.10 -1.85
CA SER A 70 -15.96 11.50 -2.97
C SER A 70 -15.06 12.03 -4.09
N VAL A 71 -15.08 11.35 -5.23
CA VAL A 71 -14.23 11.63 -6.40
C VAL A 71 -15.07 11.81 -7.65
N THR A 72 -14.56 12.57 -8.60
CA THR A 72 -15.09 12.78 -9.94
C THR A 72 -14.27 11.98 -10.97
N GLY A 73 -14.64 12.05 -12.25
CA GLY A 73 -13.88 11.41 -13.33
C GLY A 73 -12.50 12.06 -13.59
N ASN A 74 -12.28 13.28 -13.10
CA ASN A 74 -11.02 14.01 -13.29
C ASN A 74 -10.03 13.80 -12.13
N ASP A 75 -10.49 13.22 -11.03
CA ASP A 75 -9.65 12.96 -9.86
C ASP A 75 -8.81 11.70 -10.05
N GLU A 76 -7.79 11.53 -9.22
CA GLU A 76 -6.95 10.34 -9.27
C GLU A 76 -7.70 9.12 -8.70
N TRP A 77 -7.73 8.01 -9.42
CA TRP A 77 -8.46 6.79 -9.00
C TRP A 77 -7.53 5.76 -8.35
N LEU A 78 -6.59 6.23 -7.52
CA LEU A 78 -5.65 5.40 -6.76
C LEU A 78 -5.92 5.53 -5.26
N ALA A 79 -5.86 4.41 -4.54
CA ALA A 79 -6.05 4.42 -3.09
C ALA A 79 -4.97 5.26 -2.37
N GLU A 80 -3.73 5.20 -2.87
CA GLU A 80 -2.57 5.90 -2.31
C GLU A 80 -2.75 7.43 -2.30
N ALA A 81 -3.47 7.98 -3.28
CA ALA A 81 -3.76 9.42 -3.36
C ALA A 81 -4.61 9.95 -2.19
N TYR A 82 -5.38 9.06 -1.54
CA TYR A 82 -6.31 9.42 -0.46
C TYR A 82 -5.99 8.75 0.87
N MET A 83 -4.91 7.98 0.93
CA MET A 83 -4.48 7.33 2.16
C MET A 83 -3.41 8.17 2.85
N LYS A 84 -3.52 8.26 4.18
CA LYS A 84 -2.42 8.79 4.98
C LYS A 84 -1.28 7.78 5.00
N SER A 85 -0.10 8.22 4.58
CA SER A 85 1.14 7.49 4.79
C SER A 85 1.44 7.39 6.29
N ASP A 86 1.63 6.17 6.77
CA ASP A 86 2.03 5.93 8.15
C ASP A 86 3.55 6.01 8.27
N TYR A 87 4.04 7.07 8.89
CA TYR A 87 5.47 7.31 9.14
C TYR A 87 5.95 6.78 10.50
N SER A 88 5.12 6.03 11.24
CA SER A 88 5.46 5.52 12.57
C SER A 88 6.73 4.65 12.61
N ASN A 89 7.07 4.03 11.49
CA ASN A 89 8.25 3.17 11.36
C ASN A 89 9.49 3.89 10.79
N LEU A 90 9.39 5.18 10.42
CA LEU A 90 10.50 5.94 9.85
C LEU A 90 11.50 6.31 10.95
N LYS A 91 12.74 5.82 10.83
CA LYS A 91 13.81 6.04 11.81
C LYS A 91 14.90 6.93 11.25
N GLN A 92 15.71 7.48 12.15
CA GLN A 92 16.90 8.25 11.79
C GLN A 92 17.89 7.41 10.95
N ASP A 93 17.97 6.10 11.22
CA ASP A 93 18.82 5.19 10.45
C ASP A 93 18.39 5.10 8.98
N ASP A 94 17.08 5.10 8.69
CA ASP A 94 16.56 5.09 7.32
C ASP A 94 17.00 6.35 6.56
N PHE A 95 17.01 7.49 7.25
CA PHE A 95 17.51 8.76 6.69
C PHE A 95 19.02 8.67 6.43
N GLN A 96 19.81 8.17 7.39
CA GLN A 96 21.26 8.02 7.22
C GLN A 96 21.61 7.11 6.04
N ILE A 97 20.91 5.98 5.89
CA ILE A 97 21.07 5.07 4.74
C ILE A 97 20.79 5.81 3.43
N THR A 98 19.73 6.62 3.39
CA THR A 98 19.37 7.38 2.20
C THR A 98 20.46 8.40 1.82
N VAL A 99 21.00 9.13 2.79
CA VAL A 99 22.11 10.08 2.58
C VAL A 99 23.37 9.35 2.11
N ASN A 100 23.72 8.23 2.74
CA ASN A 100 24.90 7.44 2.36
C ASN A 100 24.78 6.90 0.93
N ASN A 101 23.59 6.42 0.54
CA ASN A 101 23.34 5.96 -0.83
C ASN A 101 23.48 7.10 -1.84
N TYR A 102 23.01 8.29 -1.50
CA TYR A 102 23.17 9.47 -2.35
C TYR A 102 24.64 9.88 -2.50
N LEU A 103 25.40 9.92 -1.39
CA LEU A 103 26.84 10.18 -1.44
C LEU A 103 27.58 9.14 -2.28
N ALA A 104 27.30 7.85 -2.08
CA ALA A 104 27.87 6.77 -2.87
C ALA A 104 27.56 6.93 -4.37
N HIS A 105 26.36 7.38 -4.72
CA HIS A 105 26.00 7.69 -6.10
C HIS A 105 26.84 8.84 -6.68
N LEU A 106 27.06 9.92 -5.92
CA LEU A 106 27.92 11.04 -6.35
C LEU A 106 29.38 10.60 -6.53
N VAL A 107 29.90 9.74 -5.64
CA VAL A 107 31.26 9.17 -5.78
C VAL A 107 31.35 8.36 -7.08
N GLN A 108 30.36 7.50 -7.34
CA GLN A 108 30.33 6.68 -8.56
C GLN A 108 30.30 7.52 -9.84
N LYS A 109 29.64 8.68 -9.82
CA LYS A 109 29.60 9.59 -10.96
C LYS A 109 30.84 10.48 -11.11
N GLY A 110 31.64 10.62 -10.06
CA GLY A 110 32.79 11.53 -10.05
C GLY A 110 32.41 13.00 -9.86
N ASP A 111 31.18 13.28 -9.40
CA ASP A 111 30.66 14.65 -9.18
C ASP A 111 31.00 15.20 -7.78
N LEU A 112 31.79 14.46 -6.99
CA LEU A 112 32.23 14.90 -5.67
C LEU A 112 33.44 15.82 -5.80
N HIS A 113 33.20 17.12 -5.67
CA HIS A 113 34.24 18.11 -5.47
C HIS A 113 34.48 18.26 -3.97
N GLU A 114 35.58 17.69 -3.47
CA GLU A 114 36.11 18.08 -2.16
C GLU A 114 36.60 19.52 -2.27
N SER A 115 35.91 20.45 -1.61
CA SER A 115 36.44 21.79 -1.37
C SER A 115 37.45 21.71 -0.22
N GLU A 116 38.71 22.07 -0.53
CA GLU A 116 39.85 22.18 0.40
C GLU A 116 39.57 23.05 1.64
#